data_AF-A0A8J4EFH1-F1
#
_entry.id   AF-A0A8J4EFH1-F1
#
_cell.length_a   1.000
_cell.length_b   1.000
_cell.length_c   1.000
_cell.angle_alpha   90.00
_cell.angle_beta   90.00
_cell.angle_gamma   90.00
#
_symmetry.space_group_name_H-M   'P 1'
#
loop_
_entity.id
_entity.type
_entity.pdbx_description
1 polymer ?
#
loop_
_entity_poly.entity_id
_entity_poly.type
_entity_poly.pdbx_seq_one_letter_code
_entity_poly.pdbx_strand_id
1 'polypeptide(L)'
;MTGPYGDRDSATSTGSAREWLVPGTHTDAGGGRSGVDGVDGVMPTDPGPGGMRTDSDHDGRLDTVYVDRDNDGTVDEIWFDRHEDGRYEQIEYAADDGTPERMVTDTNGDGKVDQYRFDTNGDHRYDLVLIDRNHDGAPDWERIDLQGDNDVDIERYDDDYDGDYDRVEYND
;
A
#
# COMPACT_ATOMS: atom_id res chain seq x y z
N MET A 1 3.15 -38.16 -10.54
CA MET A 1 2.22 -38.36 -11.67
C MET A 1 0.79 -38.32 -11.14
N THR A 2 0.01 -37.38 -11.68
CA THR A 2 -1.47 -37.35 -11.83
C THR A 2 -2.37 -37.38 -10.57
N GLY A 3 -3.12 -36.28 -10.36
CA GLY A 3 -4.23 -36.14 -9.40
C GLY A 3 -5.51 -36.90 -9.80
N PRO A 4 -6.68 -36.55 -9.21
CA PRO A 4 -7.66 -35.81 -10.02
C PRO A 4 -8.57 -34.81 -9.27
N TYR A 5 -9.25 -34.01 -10.11
CA TYR A 5 -10.27 -32.98 -9.91
C TYR A 5 -11.67 -33.47 -9.44
N GLY A 6 -12.48 -32.53 -8.91
CA GLY A 6 -13.97 -32.51 -8.87
C GLY A 6 -14.55 -32.63 -7.44
N ASP A 7 -15.51 -31.85 -6.93
CA ASP A 7 -16.53 -30.96 -7.51
C ASP A 7 -17.02 -29.92 -6.48
N ARG A 8 -17.45 -28.76 -7.00
CA ARG A 8 -18.55 -27.86 -6.60
C ARG A 8 -19.00 -27.79 -5.14
N ASP A 9 -18.98 -26.58 -4.59
CA ASP A 9 -20.22 -25.95 -4.12
C ASP A 9 -20.18 -24.43 -4.26
N SER A 10 -21.24 -23.92 -4.87
CA SER A 10 -21.50 -22.51 -5.13
C SER A 10 -22.00 -21.79 -3.88
N ALA A 11 -21.45 -20.60 -3.65
CA ALA A 11 -22.06 -19.42 -3.04
C ALA A 11 -23.08 -19.62 -1.90
N THR A 12 -22.69 -19.21 -0.69
CA THR A 12 -23.57 -18.35 0.11
C THR A 12 -22.79 -17.10 0.51
N SER A 13 -23.18 -16.00 -0.14
CA SER A 13 -22.93 -14.65 0.35
C SER A 13 -23.50 -14.54 1.76
N THR A 14 -22.62 -14.37 2.74
CA THR A 14 -22.96 -13.71 3.99
C THR A 14 -21.91 -12.62 4.15
N GLY A 15 -22.37 -11.38 4.10
CA GLY A 15 -21.55 -10.20 4.31
C GLY A 15 -20.81 -10.36 5.64
N SER A 16 -19.50 -10.48 5.53
CA SER A 16 -18.58 -10.36 6.64
C SER A 16 -17.64 -9.26 6.18
N ALA A 17 -17.69 -8.12 6.88
CA ALA A 17 -16.69 -7.07 6.75
C ALA A 17 -15.35 -7.79 6.74
N ARG A 18 -14.72 -7.81 5.57
CA ARG A 18 -13.43 -8.44 5.39
C ARG A 18 -12.51 -7.64 6.27
N GLU A 19 -12.04 -8.30 7.32
CA GLU A 19 -10.95 -7.87 8.17
C GLU A 19 -9.85 -7.36 7.24
N TRP A 20 -9.79 -6.04 7.07
CA TRP A 20 -8.80 -5.41 6.22
C TRP A 20 -7.47 -5.71 6.87
N LEU A 21 -6.65 -6.50 6.17
CA LEU A 21 -5.24 -6.60 6.45
C LEU A 21 -4.63 -5.24 6.15
N VAL A 22 -4.80 -4.31 7.09
CA VAL A 22 -3.76 -3.32 7.35
C VAL A 22 -2.48 -4.14 7.53
N PRO A 23 -1.37 -3.83 6.83
CA PRO A 23 -0.10 -4.44 7.20
C PRO A 23 0.11 -4.24 8.71
N GLY A 24 0.11 -5.34 9.48
CA GLY A 24 0.35 -5.29 10.94
C GLY A 24 -0.54 -6.13 11.88
N THR A 25 -1.61 -6.84 11.48
CA THR A 25 -2.33 -7.71 12.45
C THR A 25 -1.67 -9.07 12.67
N HIS A 26 -0.44 -9.08 13.20
CA HIS A 26 0.18 -10.29 13.74
C HIS A 26 0.40 -10.12 15.24
N THR A 27 -0.51 -10.68 16.05
CA THR A 27 -0.31 -10.80 17.50
C THR A 27 0.85 -11.78 17.76
N ASP A 28 2.06 -11.29 18.01
CA ASP A 28 3.07 -12.13 18.64
C ASP A 28 2.95 -12.01 20.17
N ALA A 29 2.99 -13.15 20.83
CA ALA A 29 2.60 -13.28 22.23
C ALA A 29 3.65 -12.68 23.17
N GLY A 30 3.49 -11.40 23.55
CA GLY A 30 4.35 -10.84 24.60
C GLY A 30 4.28 -9.33 24.82
N GLY A 31 3.25 -8.86 25.51
CA GLY A 31 3.22 -7.53 26.13
C GLY A 31 2.43 -6.51 25.33
N GLY A 32 1.32 -6.04 25.91
CA GLY A 32 0.42 -5.08 25.29
C GLY A 32 1.13 -3.79 24.92
N ARG A 33 1.18 -3.52 23.62
CA ARG A 33 1.37 -2.20 23.03
C ARG A 33 0.14 -1.96 22.18
N SER A 34 -0.52 -0.85 22.42
CA SER A 34 -1.72 -0.43 21.70
C SER A 34 -1.30 0.47 20.54
N GLY A 35 -0.31 0.04 19.76
CA GLY A 35 0.20 0.75 18.59
C GLY A 35 0.02 -0.14 17.37
N VAL A 36 -0.29 0.46 16.23
CA VAL A 36 -0.31 -0.24 14.94
C VAL A 36 1.11 -0.78 14.66
N ASP A 37 1.25 -2.09 14.46
CA ASP A 37 2.55 -2.71 14.17
C ASP A 37 3.01 -2.32 12.76
N GLY A 38 3.63 -1.14 12.70
CA GLY A 38 4.64 -0.66 11.77
C GLY A 38 4.32 -0.57 10.27
N VAL A 39 4.64 0.60 9.70
CA VAL A 39 4.77 0.84 8.26
C VAL A 39 6.15 0.41 7.71
N ASP A 40 6.96 -0.32 8.50
CA ASP A 40 8.30 -0.80 8.12
C ASP A 40 8.30 -1.96 7.09
N GLY A 41 7.49 -1.86 6.03
CA GLY A 41 7.55 -2.78 4.91
C GLY A 41 8.80 -2.54 4.10
N VAL A 42 9.51 -3.61 3.73
CA VAL A 42 10.67 -3.51 2.83
C VAL A 42 10.18 -3.14 1.43
N MET A 43 10.76 -2.09 0.84
CA MET A 43 10.51 -1.75 -0.55
C MET A 43 10.96 -2.88 -1.46
N PRO A 44 10.07 -3.39 -2.32
CA PRO A 44 10.48 -4.27 -3.41
C PRO A 44 11.50 -3.55 -4.30
N THR A 45 12.55 -4.27 -4.73
CA THR A 45 13.65 -3.69 -5.53
C THR A 45 13.67 -4.16 -6.98
N ASP A 46 12.82 -5.11 -7.34
CA ASP A 46 12.77 -5.71 -8.66
C ASP A 46 11.31 -5.91 -9.10
N PRO A 47 10.84 -5.22 -10.16
CA PRO A 47 9.51 -5.43 -10.73
C PRO A 47 9.34 -6.83 -11.35
N GLY A 48 10.44 -7.58 -11.52
CA GLY A 48 10.45 -8.89 -12.13
C GLY A 48 10.49 -8.83 -13.66
N PRO A 49 10.36 -9.98 -14.32
CA PRO A 49 10.42 -10.06 -15.77
C PRO A 49 9.14 -9.53 -16.41
N GLY A 50 9.25 -8.99 -17.64
CA GLY A 50 8.10 -8.63 -18.46
C GLY A 50 7.64 -7.18 -18.34
N GLY A 51 8.17 -6.41 -17.38
CA GLY A 51 7.84 -4.99 -17.25
C GLY A 51 8.30 -4.15 -18.45
N MET A 52 7.42 -3.31 -18.99
CA MET A 52 7.75 -2.31 -20.00
C MET A 52 8.41 -1.11 -19.31
N ARG A 53 9.68 -0.86 -19.62
CA ARG A 53 10.46 0.25 -19.06
C ARG A 53 10.39 1.45 -19.98
N THR A 54 10.18 2.63 -19.42
CA THR A 54 10.08 3.90 -20.17
C THR A 54 11.02 4.96 -19.61
N ASP A 55 11.40 5.87 -20.51
CA ASP A 55 12.11 7.12 -20.25
C ASP A 55 11.09 8.23 -20.51
N SER A 56 10.45 8.72 -19.45
CA SER A 56 9.27 9.57 -19.55
C SER A 56 9.65 11.03 -19.79
N ASP A 57 10.79 11.47 -19.28
CA ASP A 57 11.32 12.82 -19.48
C ASP A 57 12.31 12.97 -20.66
N HIS A 58 12.66 11.85 -21.30
CA HIS A 58 13.50 11.73 -22.49
C HIS A 58 14.97 12.15 -22.26
N ASP A 59 15.49 11.96 -21.05
CA ASP A 59 16.87 12.26 -20.70
C ASP A 59 17.87 11.13 -21.08
N GLY A 60 17.33 9.96 -21.48
CA GLY A 60 18.08 8.77 -21.84
C GLY A 60 18.19 7.72 -20.73
N ARG A 61 17.55 7.94 -19.58
CA ARG A 61 17.48 7.01 -18.44
C ARG A 61 16.04 6.55 -18.24
N LEU A 62 15.89 5.32 -17.76
CA LEU A 62 14.57 4.74 -17.56
C LEU A 62 14.08 5.14 -16.17
N ASP A 63 12.94 5.81 -16.09
CA ASP A 63 12.37 6.37 -14.86
C ASP A 63 11.11 5.64 -14.39
N THR A 64 10.50 4.81 -15.24
CA THR A 64 9.21 4.16 -14.96
C THR A 64 9.17 2.73 -15.52
N VAL A 65 8.53 1.81 -14.81
CA VAL A 65 8.26 0.44 -15.26
C VAL A 65 6.79 0.10 -15.08
N TYR A 66 6.15 -0.35 -16.15
CA TYR A 66 4.77 -0.86 -16.15
C TYR A 66 4.77 -2.38 -16.17
N VAL A 67 4.06 -3.02 -15.25
CA VAL A 67 3.98 -4.48 -15.13
C VAL A 67 2.53 -4.94 -15.30
N ASP A 68 2.33 -5.87 -16.24
CA ASP A 68 1.12 -6.64 -16.43
C ASP A 68 1.45 -8.08 -15.98
N ARG A 69 0.98 -8.46 -14.79
CA ARG A 69 1.38 -9.67 -14.08
C ARG A 69 0.57 -10.86 -14.56
N ASP A 70 -0.71 -10.65 -14.86
CA ASP A 70 -1.62 -11.71 -15.28
C ASP A 70 -1.79 -11.83 -16.81
N ASN A 71 -1.23 -10.88 -17.56
CA ASN A 71 -1.23 -10.77 -19.02
C ASN A 71 -2.63 -10.55 -19.61
N ASP A 72 -3.49 -9.83 -18.90
CA ASP A 72 -4.83 -9.47 -19.38
C ASP A 72 -4.84 -8.21 -20.27
N GLY A 73 -3.72 -7.48 -20.33
CA GLY A 73 -3.55 -6.24 -21.10
C GLY A 73 -3.79 -4.95 -20.32
N THR A 74 -4.09 -5.05 -19.02
CA THR A 74 -4.16 -3.98 -18.04
C THR A 74 -2.84 -3.92 -17.26
N VAL A 75 -2.51 -2.75 -16.70
CA VAL A 75 -1.31 -2.61 -15.85
C VAL A 75 -1.70 -2.89 -14.41
N ASP A 76 -0.99 -3.81 -13.77
CA ASP A 76 -1.18 -4.17 -12.36
C ASP A 76 -0.27 -3.39 -11.43
N GLU A 77 0.95 -3.05 -11.90
CA GLU A 77 1.93 -2.32 -11.10
C GLU A 77 2.68 -1.27 -11.92
N ILE A 78 2.90 -0.09 -11.33
CA ILE A 78 3.74 0.97 -11.87
C ILE A 78 4.84 1.29 -10.87
N TRP A 79 6.09 1.21 -11.30
CA TRP A 79 7.27 1.42 -10.48
C TRP A 79 8.02 2.66 -10.94
N PHE A 80 8.40 3.53 -10.02
CA PHE A 80 9.04 4.81 -10.32
C PHE A 80 10.45 4.86 -9.74
N ASP A 81 11.42 5.26 -10.57
CA ASP A 81 12.83 5.60 -10.25
C ASP A 81 13.05 7.08 -10.65
N ARG A 82 12.33 8.00 -10.01
CA ARG A 82 12.35 9.44 -10.37
C ARG A 82 13.68 10.13 -10.07
N HIS A 83 14.54 9.48 -9.29
CA HIS A 83 15.89 9.96 -9.00
C HIS A 83 16.95 9.34 -9.93
N GLU A 84 16.56 8.37 -10.76
CA GLU A 84 17.38 7.66 -11.74
C GLU A 84 18.69 7.12 -11.16
N ASP A 85 18.61 6.62 -9.93
CA ASP A 85 19.75 6.04 -9.23
C ASP A 85 19.74 4.51 -9.27
N GLY A 86 18.71 3.92 -9.91
CA GLY A 86 18.49 2.49 -10.04
C GLY A 86 17.71 1.89 -8.87
N ARG A 87 17.15 2.71 -7.98
CA ARG A 87 16.25 2.28 -6.90
C ARG A 87 14.87 2.87 -7.13
N TYR A 88 13.86 2.06 -6.87
CA TYR A 88 12.48 2.51 -6.98
C TYR A 88 12.03 3.11 -5.65
N GLU A 89 11.57 4.36 -5.68
CA GLU A 89 11.08 5.09 -4.52
C GLU A 89 9.56 5.02 -4.37
N GLN A 90 8.84 4.58 -5.41
CA GLN A 90 7.39 4.44 -5.36
C GLN A 90 6.89 3.29 -6.22
N ILE A 91 5.85 2.62 -5.71
CA ILE A 91 5.11 1.60 -6.45
C ILE A 91 3.62 1.90 -6.30
N GLU A 92 2.92 1.98 -7.43
CA GLU A 92 1.47 1.97 -7.52
C GLU A 92 1.00 0.57 -7.92
N TYR A 93 -0.01 0.07 -7.23
CA TYR A 93 -0.71 -1.17 -7.52
C TYR A 93 -2.13 -0.86 -7.94
N ALA A 94 -2.58 -1.52 -9.00
CA ALA A 94 -3.92 -1.37 -9.54
C ALA A 94 -4.71 -2.68 -9.44
N ALA A 95 -6.04 -2.54 -9.47
CA ALA A 95 -6.98 -3.63 -9.67
C ALA A 95 -6.91 -4.16 -11.11
N ASP A 96 -7.56 -5.31 -11.35
CA ASP A 96 -7.69 -5.93 -12.68
C ASP A 96 -8.32 -5.01 -13.76
N ASP A 97 -9.03 -3.95 -13.36
CA ASP A 97 -9.60 -2.96 -14.29
C ASP A 97 -8.70 -1.72 -14.50
N GLY A 98 -7.53 -1.70 -13.87
CA GLY A 98 -6.52 -0.64 -13.99
C GLY A 98 -6.71 0.51 -13.01
N THR A 99 -7.71 0.44 -12.14
CA THR A 99 -7.91 1.45 -11.08
C THR A 99 -6.84 1.30 -9.99
N PRO A 100 -6.09 2.36 -9.66
CA PRO A 100 -5.16 2.34 -8.52
C PRO A 100 -5.86 1.97 -7.21
N GLU A 101 -5.37 0.94 -6.52
CA GLU A 101 -5.89 0.50 -5.22
C GLU A 101 -4.91 0.80 -4.08
N ARG A 102 -3.61 0.84 -4.38
CA ARG A 102 -2.58 1.01 -3.35
C ARG A 102 -1.36 1.72 -3.89
N MET A 103 -0.78 2.59 -3.08
CA MET A 103 0.51 3.20 -3.33
C MET A 103 1.41 3.04 -2.10
N VAL A 104 2.67 2.70 -2.35
CA VAL A 104 3.74 2.66 -1.33
C VAL A 104 4.89 3.55 -1.77
N THR A 105 5.51 4.27 -0.83
CA THR A 105 6.63 5.18 -1.12
C THR A 105 7.73 5.04 -0.06
N ASP A 106 8.98 5.12 -0.50
CA ASP A 106 10.18 5.30 0.30
C ASP A 106 10.78 6.65 -0.07
N THR A 107 10.54 7.67 0.74
CA THR A 107 10.96 9.04 0.47
C THR A 107 12.41 9.32 0.86
N ASN A 108 13.04 8.45 1.66
CA ASN A 108 14.39 8.67 2.18
C ASN A 108 15.47 7.78 1.49
N GLY A 109 15.04 6.78 0.72
CA GLY A 109 15.87 5.87 -0.06
C GLY A 109 16.59 4.79 0.75
N ASP A 110 16.16 4.51 1.99
CA ASP A 110 16.77 3.51 2.86
C ASP A 110 16.29 2.08 2.58
N GLY A 111 15.29 1.91 1.71
CA GLY A 111 14.70 0.64 1.31
C GLY A 111 13.52 0.21 2.16
N LYS A 112 12.98 1.08 3.02
CA LYS A 112 11.77 0.86 3.81
C LYS A 112 10.68 1.83 3.36
N VAL A 113 9.46 1.33 3.33
CA VAL A 113 8.29 2.16 3.05
C VAL A 113 8.07 3.11 4.21
N ASP A 114 7.82 4.38 3.91
CA ASP A 114 7.45 5.40 4.88
C ASP A 114 6.06 5.99 4.62
N GLN A 115 5.45 5.67 3.48
CA GLN A 115 4.06 6.03 3.19
C GLN A 115 3.28 4.88 2.57
N TYR A 116 2.08 4.66 3.09
CA TYR A 116 1.06 3.81 2.48
C TYR A 116 -0.19 4.61 2.15
N ARG A 117 -0.80 4.32 1.01
CA ARG A 117 -2.10 4.87 0.62
C ARG A 117 -2.94 3.76 0.02
N PHE A 118 -4.21 3.68 0.41
CA PHE A 118 -5.14 2.66 -0.08
C PHE A 118 -6.44 3.31 -0.52
N ASP A 119 -6.87 2.99 -1.72
CA ASP A 119 -8.20 3.24 -2.27
C ASP A 119 -8.95 1.92 -2.18
N THR A 120 -9.88 1.82 -1.22
CA THR A 120 -10.55 0.57 -0.87
C THR A 120 -11.92 0.44 -1.53
N ASN A 121 -12.43 1.52 -2.13
CA ASN A 121 -13.73 1.57 -2.77
C ASN A 121 -13.65 1.76 -4.31
N GLY A 122 -12.46 2.01 -4.85
CA GLY A 122 -12.18 2.17 -6.28
C GLY A 122 -12.65 3.50 -6.86
N ASP A 123 -12.76 4.56 -6.03
CA ASP A 123 -13.25 5.87 -6.48
C ASP A 123 -12.13 6.83 -6.95
N HIS A 124 -10.89 6.35 -6.97
CA HIS A 124 -9.65 7.07 -7.24
C HIS A 124 -9.23 8.05 -6.14
N ARG A 125 -9.67 7.81 -4.90
CA ARG A 125 -9.28 8.58 -3.72
C ARG A 125 -8.86 7.61 -2.63
N TYR A 126 -7.82 8.01 -1.90
CA TYR A 126 -7.27 7.16 -0.85
C TYR A 126 -8.09 7.27 0.44
N ASP A 127 -8.78 6.21 0.77
CA ASP A 127 -9.53 6.03 2.02
C ASP A 127 -8.61 5.95 3.24
N LEU A 128 -7.47 5.27 3.10
CA LEU A 128 -6.47 5.12 4.17
C LEU A 128 -5.14 5.71 3.73
N VAL A 129 -4.55 6.55 4.58
CA VAL A 129 -3.17 7.05 4.42
C VAL A 129 -2.42 6.89 5.72
N LEU A 130 -1.22 6.30 5.64
CA LEU A 130 -0.27 6.18 6.73
C LEU A 130 1.03 6.88 6.32
N ILE A 131 1.60 7.70 7.20
CA ILE A 131 2.87 8.39 6.99
C ILE A 131 3.75 8.25 8.23
N ASP A 132 4.94 7.70 8.06
CA ASP A 132 6.07 7.71 8.98
C ASP A 132 7.06 8.78 8.51
N ARG A 133 7.15 9.90 9.24
CA ARG A 133 7.96 11.07 8.87
C ARG A 133 9.35 10.99 9.47
N ASN A 134 9.53 10.27 10.57
CA ASN A 134 10.81 10.14 11.27
C ASN A 134 11.59 8.88 10.85
N HIS A 135 10.95 7.98 10.11
CA HIS A 135 11.45 6.71 9.57
C HIS A 135 11.85 5.71 10.67
N ASP A 136 11.12 5.69 11.78
CA ASP A 136 11.34 4.74 12.86
C ASP A 136 10.55 3.43 12.71
N GLY A 137 9.69 3.37 11.69
CA GLY A 137 8.86 2.24 11.35
C GLY A 137 7.43 2.34 11.89
N ALA A 138 7.09 3.32 12.72
CA ALA A 138 5.73 3.59 13.19
C ALA A 138 5.11 4.79 12.46
N PRO A 139 3.80 4.76 12.13
CA PRO A 139 3.17 5.87 11.44
C PRO A 139 2.88 7.05 12.39
N ASP A 140 3.58 8.16 12.15
CA ASP A 140 3.37 9.45 12.82
C ASP A 140 2.01 10.10 12.54
N TRP A 141 1.43 9.78 11.38
CA TRP A 141 0.13 10.30 10.98
C TRP A 141 -0.66 9.26 10.21
N GLU A 142 -1.92 9.11 10.59
CA GLU A 142 -2.88 8.23 9.96
C GLU A 142 -4.15 9.04 9.63
N ARG A 143 -4.71 8.78 8.45
CA ARG A 143 -5.97 9.36 7.99
C ARG A 143 -6.87 8.25 7.47
N ILE A 144 -8.12 8.25 7.89
CA ILE A 144 -9.12 7.25 7.53
C ILE A 144 -10.42 7.94 7.10
N ASP A 145 -10.89 7.61 5.91
CA ASP A 145 -12.24 7.83 5.41
C ASP A 145 -12.95 6.47 5.35
N LEU A 146 -13.94 6.28 6.22
CA LEU A 146 -14.63 5.01 6.46
C LEU A 146 -15.75 4.76 5.46
N GLN A 147 -16.34 5.83 4.91
CA GLN A 147 -17.40 5.72 3.91
C GLN A 147 -16.89 5.87 2.48
N GLY A 148 -15.67 6.37 2.31
CA GLY A 148 -15.05 6.66 1.03
C GLY A 148 -15.84 7.72 0.26
N ASP A 149 -16.32 8.75 0.96
CA ASP A 149 -17.00 9.91 0.36
C ASP A 149 -16.09 11.14 0.25
N ASN A 150 -14.81 10.96 0.57
CA ASN A 150 -13.75 11.96 0.66
C ASN A 150 -13.94 12.97 1.80
N ASP A 151 -14.84 12.68 2.75
CA ASP A 151 -14.87 13.36 4.03
C ASP A 151 -14.15 12.46 5.06
N VAL A 152 -13.03 12.97 5.59
CA VAL A 152 -12.15 12.21 6.49
C VAL A 152 -12.81 12.05 7.84
N ASP A 153 -13.08 10.82 8.27
CA ASP A 153 -13.70 10.54 9.58
C ASP A 153 -12.70 10.56 10.73
N ILE A 154 -11.50 10.03 10.52
CA ILE A 154 -10.51 9.86 11.58
C ILE A 154 -9.15 10.36 11.12
N GLU A 155 -8.52 11.18 11.95
CA GLU A 155 -7.10 11.48 11.87
C GLU A 155 -6.40 11.16 13.18
N ARG A 156 -5.20 10.57 13.10
CA ARG A 156 -4.37 10.27 14.26
C ARG A 156 -2.98 10.87 14.08
N TYR A 157 -2.40 11.32 15.18
CA TYR A 157 -1.12 12.01 15.23
C TYR A 157 -0.30 11.48 16.39
N ASP A 158 0.91 11.03 16.10
CA ASP A 158 2.00 10.84 17.05
C ASP A 158 2.94 12.04 16.84
N ASP A 159 2.82 13.03 17.73
CA ASP A 159 3.50 14.32 17.59
C ASP A 159 4.91 14.28 18.19
N ASP A 160 5.18 13.36 19.12
CA ASP A 160 6.46 13.21 19.80
C ASP A 160 7.31 12.01 19.33
N TYR A 161 6.74 11.21 18.44
CA TYR A 161 7.37 10.09 17.74
C TYR A 161 7.80 8.96 18.66
N ASP A 162 6.93 8.57 19.59
CA ASP A 162 7.17 7.47 20.52
C ASP A 162 6.49 6.15 20.12
N GLY A 163 5.72 6.18 19.02
CA GLY A 163 4.98 5.06 18.45
C GLY A 163 3.56 4.92 18.98
N ASP A 164 3.13 5.78 19.90
CA ASP A 164 1.76 5.86 20.39
C ASP A 164 1.09 7.17 19.91
N TYR A 165 -0.17 7.11 19.49
CA TYR A 165 -0.88 8.32 19.03
C TYR A 165 -1.22 9.26 20.20
N ASP A 166 -0.67 10.48 20.16
CA ASP A 166 -0.95 11.59 21.07
C ASP A 166 -2.34 12.19 20.91
N ARG A 167 -2.80 12.31 19.66
CA ARG A 167 -4.06 12.99 19.31
C ARG A 167 -4.84 12.18 18.28
N VAL A 168 -6.15 12.09 18.52
CA VAL A 168 -7.12 11.53 17.58
C VAL A 168 -8.22 12.56 17.36
N GLU A 169 -8.50 12.87 16.11
CA GLU A 169 -9.57 13.75 15.67
C GLU A 169 -10.65 12.90 14.98
N TYR A 170 -11.90 13.17 15.33
CA TYR A 170 -13.08 12.55 14.71
C TYR A 170 -13.87 13.67 14.04
N ASN A 171 -14.11 13.56 12.74
CA ASN A 171 -14.97 14.48 12.02
C ASN A 171 -16.33 13.80 11.74
N ASP A 172 -17.40 14.59 11.78
CA ASP A 172 -18.80 14.16 11.58
C ASP A 172 -19.35 14.67 10.24
#